data_AF-A0A087Y468-F1
#
_entry.id   AF-A0A087Y468-F1
#
_cell.length_a   1.000
_cell.length_b   1.000
_cell.length_c   1.000
_cell.angle_alpha   90.00
_cell.angle_beta   90.00
_cell.angle_gamma   90.00
#
_symmetry.space_group_name_H-M   'P 1'
#
loop_
_entity.id
_entity.type
_entity.pdbx_description
1 polymer ?
#
loop_
_entity_poly.entity_id
_entity_poly.type
_entity_poly.pdbx_seq_one_letter_code
_entity_poly.pdbx_strand_id
1 'polypeptide(L)'
;MKIAVIGQSLFGQEVYKELRKDGHTIVGVFTIPDKDGKADPLATVAEKDGVPVFKFPWWRVKGQAIPEVVDRYKATGAELNVLPFCSQFIPMEVIDHPKHGSIIYHPSLLPRHRGASAINWTLIHGDKKGGFTVFWADDGLDTGPILLQRECDVEPNDTVNTIYKRFLFPEGVKGMVEAVRLITKGKAPRITQPQEGATYECIQKKDNSKIDWNQSAEAIHNWIRGNDKVPGAWAELDGQKVTFFGSTLVDNGTAANGQPLDIPGASQPGIVTKTGLVLFGNDGKTLLVKNLQFEDGKMIPAAQYFCSGGSTAVELTEEEKSFAEQMRAVWKSILTNVSQIEDSTDFFKSGAASMDVVRLVEEVKLRASACQLQNEDVYMNTTFQDFIQMCVRKLRGEDGEEELVVDYVEKNINNMTVKIPHQLFINGEFVDAEGGKTYKTINPTDGTAICEVSLAQISDVDKAVAAAKEAFESGEWGKMNPRDRGRLIYKLADLMEEHQDELATIEAMDSGAVYTLALKTHVGMSIQTFRYFAGWCDKIQGSTIPINQARPNRNLTFTKKEPIG
;
A
#
# COMPACT_ATOMS: atom_id res chain seq x y z
N MET A 1 11.34 29.29 23.91
CA MET A 1 12.80 29.01 23.94
C MET A 1 13.38 29.27 22.57
N LYS A 2 14.68 29.55 22.49
CA LYS A 2 15.44 29.58 21.24
C LYS A 2 15.89 28.17 20.88
N ILE A 3 15.46 27.64 19.74
CA ILE A 3 15.68 26.24 19.35
C ILE A 3 16.48 26.18 18.05
N ALA A 4 17.53 25.35 18.01
CA ALA A 4 18.13 24.90 16.76
C ALA A 4 17.50 23.56 16.35
N VAL A 5 17.03 23.46 15.12
CA VAL A 5 16.51 22.20 14.55
C VAL A 5 17.58 21.60 13.66
N ILE A 6 18.05 20.40 14.00
CA ILE A 6 19.09 19.69 13.25
C ILE A 6 18.48 18.39 12.71
N GLY A 7 18.04 18.40 11.45
CA GLY A 7 17.37 17.25 10.87
C GLY A 7 17.03 17.44 9.39
N GLN A 8 16.18 16.57 8.86
CA GLN A 8 15.85 16.53 7.43
C GLN A 8 14.42 15.98 7.21
N SER A 9 14.01 15.92 5.94
CA SER A 9 12.76 15.32 5.47
C SER A 9 11.50 16.02 5.99
N LEU A 10 10.34 15.49 5.59
CA LEU A 10 9.02 15.97 6.01
C LEU A 10 8.83 15.87 7.53
N PHE A 11 9.43 14.89 8.18
CA PHE A 11 9.33 14.75 9.64
C PHE A 11 9.97 15.95 10.34
N GLY A 12 11.19 16.34 9.93
CA GLY A 12 11.85 17.54 10.44
C GLY A 12 11.05 18.81 10.13
N GLN A 13 10.47 18.91 8.93
CA GLN A 13 9.61 20.03 8.52
C GLN A 13 8.39 20.19 9.44
N GLU A 14 7.67 19.11 9.74
CA GLU A 14 6.46 19.17 10.57
C GLU A 14 6.78 19.46 12.03
N VAL A 15 7.87 18.88 12.58
CA VAL A 15 8.36 19.27 13.92
C VAL A 15 8.71 20.76 13.96
N TYR A 16 9.44 21.27 12.97
CA TYR A 16 9.76 22.69 12.87
C TYR A 16 8.50 23.58 12.87
N LYS A 17 7.49 23.26 12.06
CA LYS A 17 6.24 24.02 11.98
C LYS A 17 5.49 24.04 13.31
N GLU A 18 5.34 22.87 13.94
CA GLU A 18 4.61 22.77 15.21
C GLU A 18 5.35 23.45 16.36
N LEU A 19 6.69 23.39 16.41
CA LEU A 19 7.47 24.14 17.41
C LEU A 19 7.30 25.66 17.27
N ARG A 20 7.26 26.19 16.03
CA ARG A 20 6.98 27.61 15.79
C ARG A 20 5.57 27.99 16.22
N LYS A 21 4.59 27.15 15.89
CA LYS A 21 3.18 27.32 16.28
C LYS A 21 3.00 27.30 17.79
N ASP A 22 3.81 26.54 18.52
CA ASP A 22 3.86 26.51 19.98
C ASP A 22 4.57 27.72 20.60
N GLY A 23 4.93 28.72 19.79
CA GLY A 23 5.52 29.99 20.23
C GLY A 23 7.02 29.94 20.47
N HIS A 24 7.72 28.89 20.02
CA HIS A 24 9.18 28.85 20.09
C HIS A 24 9.84 29.61 18.94
N THR A 25 11.03 30.14 19.20
CA THR A 25 11.84 30.84 18.19
C THR A 25 12.85 29.87 17.62
N ILE A 26 12.73 29.51 16.35
CA ILE A 26 13.75 28.69 15.67
C ILE A 26 14.89 29.61 15.24
N VAL A 27 16.07 29.44 15.83
CA VAL A 27 17.23 30.33 15.62
C VAL A 27 18.17 29.84 14.51
N GLY A 28 18.02 28.59 14.09
CA GLY A 28 18.76 28.02 12.97
C GLY A 28 18.24 26.63 12.62
N VAL A 29 18.29 26.32 11.33
CA VAL A 29 17.95 25.00 10.77
C VAL A 29 19.19 24.43 10.12
N PHE A 30 19.59 23.23 10.53
CA PHE A 30 20.75 22.52 10.00
C PHE A 30 20.25 21.23 9.33
N THR A 31 20.37 21.16 8.01
CA THR A 31 19.85 20.05 7.19
C THR A 31 20.89 19.62 6.15
N ILE A 32 20.55 18.61 5.35
CA ILE A 32 21.41 18.06 4.32
C ILE A 32 21.59 19.01 3.12
N PRO A 33 22.71 18.89 2.37
CA PRO A 33 22.88 19.55 1.08
C PRO A 33 21.78 19.17 0.09
N ASP A 34 21.52 20.08 -0.86
CA ASP A 34 20.58 19.82 -1.95
C ASP A 34 21.07 18.63 -2.78
N LYS A 35 20.17 17.71 -3.09
CA LYS A 35 20.49 16.51 -3.87
C LYS A 35 19.78 16.60 -5.21
N ASP A 36 20.53 16.46 -6.29
CA ASP A 36 20.01 16.51 -7.67
C ASP A 36 19.18 17.77 -7.96
N GLY A 37 19.60 18.91 -7.41
CA GLY A 37 18.92 20.21 -7.54
C GLY A 37 17.64 20.35 -6.69
N LYS A 38 17.28 19.36 -5.89
CA LYS A 38 16.12 19.38 -4.98
C LYS A 38 16.57 19.71 -3.56
N ALA A 39 16.02 20.80 -3.02
CA ALA A 39 16.22 21.17 -1.63
C ALA A 39 15.43 20.25 -0.69
N ASP A 40 15.98 20.03 0.51
CA ASP A 40 15.29 19.30 1.57
C ASP A 40 14.01 20.07 2.02
N PRO A 41 12.87 19.39 2.26
CA PRO A 41 11.62 20.07 2.63
C PRO A 41 11.70 20.94 3.89
N LEU A 42 12.57 20.60 4.84
CA LEU A 42 12.83 21.42 6.02
C LEU A 42 13.61 22.69 5.65
N ALA A 43 14.58 22.62 4.74
CA ALA A 43 15.25 23.82 4.22
C ALA A 43 14.24 24.76 3.55
N THR A 44 13.41 24.23 2.64
CA THR A 44 12.47 25.04 1.87
C THR A 44 11.50 25.82 2.76
N VAL A 45 10.95 25.20 3.81
CA VAL A 45 10.03 25.91 4.72
C VAL A 45 10.77 26.95 5.57
N ALA A 46 12.00 26.64 6.02
CA ALA A 46 12.76 27.53 6.88
C ALA A 46 13.25 28.78 6.13
N GLU A 47 13.74 28.61 4.90
CA GLU A 47 14.10 29.69 3.99
C GLU A 47 12.89 30.61 3.71
N LYS A 48 11.71 30.03 3.44
CA LYS A 48 10.47 30.78 3.21
C LYS A 48 10.08 31.63 4.42
N ASP A 49 10.32 31.13 5.63
CA ASP A 49 10.02 31.85 6.86
C ASP A 49 11.15 32.80 7.33
N GLY A 50 12.22 32.95 6.54
CA GLY A 50 13.37 33.81 6.84
C GLY A 50 14.27 33.30 7.97
N VAL A 51 14.22 32.01 8.31
CA VAL A 51 15.08 31.40 9.32
C VAL A 51 16.43 31.04 8.71
N PRO A 52 17.57 31.28 9.38
CA PRO A 52 18.88 30.86 8.89
C PRO A 52 18.95 29.35 8.63
N VAL A 53 19.29 28.97 7.41
CA VAL A 53 19.46 27.57 6.98
C VAL A 53 20.93 27.28 6.70
N PHE A 54 21.42 26.16 7.24
CA PHE A 54 22.78 25.69 7.10
C PHE A 54 22.78 24.28 6.50
N LYS A 55 23.46 24.12 5.36
CA LYS A 55 23.53 22.85 4.60
C LYS A 55 24.95 22.32 4.61
N PHE A 56 25.42 21.85 5.77
CA PHE A 56 26.78 21.35 5.91
C PHE A 56 26.88 19.92 5.38
N PRO A 57 27.81 19.62 4.44
CA PRO A 57 28.00 18.25 3.96
C PRO A 57 28.51 17.34 5.08
N TRP A 58 29.34 17.88 5.97
CA TRP A 58 29.97 17.16 7.08
C TRP A 58 30.05 18.05 8.31
N TRP A 59 29.90 17.45 9.50
CA TRP A 59 30.15 18.12 10.78
C TRP A 59 31.57 17.90 11.32
N ARG A 60 32.25 16.87 10.81
CA ARG A 60 33.58 16.44 11.23
C ARG A 60 34.50 16.21 10.04
N VAL A 61 35.79 16.42 10.23
CA VAL A 61 36.86 15.98 9.33
C VAL A 61 37.89 15.21 10.16
N LYS A 62 38.25 13.99 9.73
CA LYS A 62 39.19 13.11 10.46
C LYS A 62 38.83 12.92 11.94
N GLY A 63 37.53 12.79 12.24
CA GLY A 63 37.02 12.58 13.59
C GLY A 63 36.90 13.84 14.46
N GLN A 64 37.42 14.99 14.03
CA GLN A 64 37.32 16.25 14.78
C GLN A 64 36.21 17.14 14.23
N ALA A 65 35.52 17.87 15.10
CA ALA A 65 34.51 18.85 14.71
C ALA A 65 35.14 19.95 13.83
N ILE A 66 34.44 20.36 12.76
CA ILE A 66 34.92 21.45 11.90
C ILE A 66 34.72 22.77 12.64
N PRO A 67 35.79 23.53 12.98
CA PRO A 67 35.66 24.73 13.81
C PRO A 67 34.68 25.77 13.26
N GLU A 68 34.72 26.03 11.95
CA GLU A 68 33.81 26.96 11.28
C GLU A 68 32.33 26.55 11.43
N VAL A 69 32.02 25.25 11.31
CA VAL A 69 30.66 24.72 11.47
C VAL A 69 30.17 24.92 12.90
N VAL A 70 31.04 24.62 13.88
CA VAL A 70 30.74 24.79 15.30
C VAL A 70 30.53 26.27 15.64
N ASP A 71 31.36 27.17 15.13
CA ASP A 71 31.25 28.61 15.39
C ASP A 71 29.98 29.20 14.78
N ARG A 72 29.64 28.80 13.54
CA ARG A 72 28.36 29.18 12.90
C ARG A 72 27.16 28.67 13.68
N TYR A 73 27.23 27.46 14.22
CA TYR A 73 26.20 26.92 15.10
C TYR A 73 26.08 27.72 16.40
N LYS A 74 27.19 27.97 17.11
CA LYS A 74 27.20 28.73 18.38
C LYS A 74 26.66 30.14 18.21
N ALA A 75 26.93 30.78 17.07
CA ALA A 75 26.43 32.12 16.75
C ALA A 75 24.89 32.22 16.70
N THR A 76 24.16 31.09 16.56
CA THR A 76 22.69 31.08 16.60
C THR A 76 22.13 31.35 18.00
N GLY A 77 22.90 31.13 19.07
CA GLY A 77 22.45 31.31 20.45
C GLY A 77 21.32 30.35 20.85
N ALA A 78 21.34 29.12 20.36
CA ALA A 78 20.36 28.08 20.69
C ALA A 78 20.39 27.72 22.19
N GLU A 79 19.20 27.57 22.78
CA GLU A 79 19.02 27.16 24.18
C GLU A 79 18.68 25.68 24.30
N LEU A 80 18.22 25.05 23.22
CA LEU A 80 17.88 23.64 23.08
C LEU A 80 18.16 23.22 21.62
N ASN A 81 18.75 22.05 21.41
CA ASN A 81 18.74 21.41 20.09
C ASN A 81 17.62 20.37 20.02
N VAL A 82 16.90 20.36 18.91
CA VAL A 82 15.91 19.32 18.59
C VAL A 82 16.38 18.61 17.32
N LEU A 83 16.61 17.30 17.42
CA LEU A 83 17.10 16.45 16.35
C LEU A 83 15.99 15.47 15.92
N PRO A 84 15.02 15.92 15.10
CA PRO A 84 13.83 15.13 14.77
C PRO A 84 14.14 13.98 13.80
N PHE A 85 15.13 14.16 12.93
CA PHE A 85 15.63 13.11 12.04
C PHE A 85 17.00 13.51 11.51
N CYS A 86 18.05 13.06 12.18
CA CYS A 86 19.43 13.35 11.80
C CYS A 86 20.15 12.06 11.38
N SER A 87 20.76 12.05 10.19
CA SER A 87 21.50 10.89 9.66
C SER A 87 23.01 10.96 9.92
N GLN A 88 23.50 12.01 10.57
CA GLN A 88 24.91 12.22 10.87
C GLN A 88 25.15 12.29 12.38
N PHE A 89 26.30 11.80 12.82
CA PHE A 89 26.73 11.94 14.21
C PHE A 89 27.17 13.38 14.48
N ILE A 90 26.36 14.12 15.24
CA ILE A 90 26.61 15.52 15.57
C ILE A 90 27.72 15.64 16.64
N PRO A 91 28.66 16.59 16.52
CA PRO A 91 29.74 16.74 17.49
C PRO A 91 29.26 17.08 18.90
N MET A 92 29.96 16.59 19.93
CA MET A 92 29.58 16.87 21.33
C MET A 92 29.68 18.35 21.67
N GLU A 93 30.58 19.07 21.00
CA GLU A 93 30.71 20.53 21.07
C GLU A 93 29.46 21.28 20.61
N VAL A 94 28.56 20.61 19.86
CA VAL A 94 27.26 21.11 19.41
C VAL A 94 26.15 20.53 20.30
N ILE A 95 26.23 19.23 20.62
CA ILE A 95 25.23 18.54 21.46
C ILE A 95 25.14 19.14 22.88
N ASP A 96 26.28 19.46 23.50
CA ASP A 96 26.37 19.92 24.88
C ASP A 96 26.33 21.46 25.02
N HIS A 97 26.45 22.18 23.91
CA HIS A 97 26.46 23.65 23.92
C HIS A 97 25.19 24.32 24.49
N PRO A 98 23.96 23.92 24.09
CA PRO A 98 22.75 24.58 24.55
C PRO A 98 22.52 24.30 26.04
N LYS A 99 22.06 25.32 26.79
CA LYS A 99 21.83 25.22 28.25
C LYS A 99 20.85 24.11 28.65
N HIS A 100 19.90 23.76 27.78
CA HIS A 100 18.94 22.68 28.00
C HIS A 100 19.37 21.35 27.36
N GLY A 101 20.53 21.29 26.70
CA GLY A 101 21.04 20.09 26.02
C GLY A 101 20.38 19.84 24.65
N SER A 102 20.48 18.59 24.21
CA SER A 102 19.95 18.15 22.91
C SER A 102 19.01 16.97 23.10
N ILE A 103 17.89 16.96 22.38
CA ILE A 103 16.97 15.82 22.33
C ILE A 103 16.87 15.25 20.93
N ILE A 104 16.79 13.93 20.84
CA ILE A 104 16.77 13.17 19.60
C ILE A 104 15.50 12.33 19.54
N TYR A 105 14.87 12.29 18.36
CA TYR A 105 13.83 11.33 18.03
C TYR A 105 14.45 10.04 17.48
N HIS A 106 14.01 8.90 18.00
CA HIS A 106 14.43 7.58 17.55
C HIS A 106 13.24 6.65 17.33
N PRO A 107 13.07 6.04 16.14
CA PRO A 107 11.87 5.28 15.79
C PRO A 107 11.93 3.82 16.26
N SER A 108 12.32 3.59 17.52
CA SER A 108 12.15 2.31 18.22
C SER A 108 11.91 2.52 19.72
N LEU A 109 11.60 1.42 20.40
CA LEU A 109 11.50 1.36 21.85
C LEU A 109 12.90 1.13 22.47
N LEU A 110 13.68 2.21 22.61
CA LEU A 110 15.00 2.14 23.25
C LEU A 110 14.90 1.47 24.64
N PRO A 111 15.84 0.57 24.99
CA PRO A 111 17.17 0.40 24.39
C PRO A 111 17.22 -0.57 23.18
N ARG A 112 16.09 -1.10 22.72
CA ARG A 112 16.03 -2.00 21.57
C ARG A 112 16.19 -1.22 20.26
N HIS A 113 16.93 -1.79 19.34
CA HIS A 113 17.22 -1.25 18.01
C HIS A 113 17.90 0.12 17.99
N ARG A 114 19.02 0.28 18.71
CA ARG A 114 19.90 1.44 18.54
C ARG A 114 20.49 1.45 17.11
N GLY A 115 20.72 2.63 16.56
CA GLY A 115 21.25 2.81 15.20
C GLY A 115 20.20 3.22 14.15
N ALA A 116 20.66 3.44 12.92
CA ALA A 116 19.91 4.22 11.92
C ALA A 116 18.64 3.56 11.37
N SER A 117 18.63 2.23 11.18
CA SER A 117 17.55 1.50 10.48
C SER A 117 16.58 0.83 11.46
N ALA A 118 16.26 1.49 12.58
CA ALA A 118 15.54 0.87 13.69
C ALA A 118 14.13 0.35 13.31
N ILE A 119 13.43 1.04 12.39
CA ILE A 119 12.12 0.56 11.87
C ILE A 119 12.29 -0.74 11.09
N ASN A 120 13.33 -0.83 10.24
CA ASN A 120 13.62 -2.04 9.48
C ASN A 120 13.84 -3.22 10.44
N TRP A 121 14.70 -3.04 11.45
CA TRP A 121 15.04 -4.10 12.40
C TRP A 121 13.89 -4.53 13.30
N THR A 122 13.00 -3.60 13.67
CA THR A 122 11.74 -3.91 14.38
C THR A 122 10.92 -4.93 13.58
N LEU A 123 10.80 -4.73 12.26
CA LEU A 123 10.00 -5.59 11.40
C LEU A 123 10.75 -6.87 11.00
N ILE A 124 12.07 -6.78 10.74
CA ILE A 124 12.93 -7.93 10.40
C ILE A 124 12.93 -8.95 11.54
N HIS A 125 13.00 -8.51 12.80
CA HIS A 125 12.97 -9.40 13.96
C HIS A 125 11.57 -9.87 14.37
N GLY A 126 10.52 -9.47 13.64
CA GLY A 126 9.16 -9.91 13.93
C GLY A 126 8.60 -9.36 15.25
N ASP A 127 9.03 -8.16 15.66
CA ASP A 127 8.58 -7.58 16.92
C ASP A 127 7.06 -7.37 16.89
N LYS A 128 6.38 -7.74 17.98
CA LYS A 128 4.94 -7.55 18.15
C LYS A 128 4.58 -6.12 18.57
N LYS A 129 5.56 -5.40 19.13
CA LYS A 129 5.43 -4.04 19.62
C LYS A 129 6.53 -3.19 18.98
N GLY A 130 6.12 -2.09 18.39
CA GLY A 130 6.99 -1.05 17.86
C GLY A 130 6.73 0.25 18.59
N GLY A 131 7.42 1.31 18.19
CA GLY A 131 7.20 2.62 18.78
C GLY A 131 8.34 3.58 18.52
N PHE A 132 8.35 4.67 19.26
CA PHE A 132 9.42 5.65 19.19
C PHE A 132 9.81 6.14 20.58
N THR A 133 11.01 6.69 20.65
CA THR A 133 11.60 7.29 21.85
C THR A 133 12.08 8.69 21.55
N VAL A 134 11.80 9.63 22.46
CA VAL A 134 12.55 10.88 22.54
C VAL A 134 13.51 10.76 23.71
N PHE A 135 14.79 10.99 23.46
CA PHE A 135 15.83 10.84 24.47
C PHE A 135 16.80 12.02 24.46
N TRP A 136 17.51 12.20 25.57
CA TRP A 136 18.57 13.17 25.73
C TRP A 136 19.85 12.62 25.10
N ALA A 137 20.46 13.38 24.20
CA ALA A 137 21.72 12.97 23.60
C ALA A 137 22.84 12.88 24.65
N ASP A 138 23.72 11.89 24.48
CA ASP A 138 24.96 11.69 25.22
C ASP A 138 26.10 11.36 24.23
N ASP A 139 27.26 10.95 24.74
CA ASP A 139 28.44 10.62 23.94
C ASP A 139 28.42 9.21 23.32
N GLY A 140 27.37 8.42 23.62
CA GLY A 140 27.14 7.12 23.02
C GLY A 140 26.16 7.15 21.84
N LEU A 141 26.00 6.00 21.18
CA LEU A 141 25.08 5.85 20.05
C LEU A 141 23.70 5.41 20.55
N ASP A 142 22.76 6.36 20.59
CA ASP A 142 21.39 6.16 21.06
C ASP A 142 21.29 5.58 22.48
N THR A 143 22.24 5.93 23.36
CA THR A 143 22.34 5.42 24.74
C THR A 143 21.75 6.35 25.79
N GLY A 144 21.56 7.62 25.44
CA GLY A 144 21.23 8.64 26.42
C GLY A 144 19.84 8.49 27.07
N PRO A 145 19.61 9.18 28.20
CA PRO A 145 18.40 8.99 29.00
C PRO A 145 17.10 9.27 28.24
N ILE A 146 16.09 8.42 28.43
CA ILE A 146 14.76 8.56 27.85
C ILE A 146 14.04 9.75 28.48
N LEU A 147 13.46 10.60 27.62
CA LEU A 147 12.55 11.68 28.01
C LEU A 147 11.09 11.20 27.90
N LEU A 148 10.72 10.58 26.79
CA LEU A 148 9.44 9.91 26.66
C LEU A 148 9.50 8.79 25.63
N GLN A 149 8.55 7.88 25.71
CA GLN A 149 8.42 6.75 24.81
C GLN A 149 6.93 6.48 24.56
N ARG A 150 6.60 5.99 23.36
CA ARG A 150 5.24 5.59 22.97
C ARG A 150 5.33 4.30 22.15
N GLU A 151 4.43 3.37 22.44
CA GLU A 151 4.33 2.08 21.77
C GLU A 151 3.10 1.97 20.87
N CYS A 152 3.18 1.07 19.89
CA CYS A 152 2.05 0.60 19.10
C CYS A 152 2.18 -0.90 18.83
N ASP A 153 1.07 -1.54 18.48
CA ASP A 153 1.09 -2.89 17.93
C ASP A 153 1.65 -2.87 16.51
N VAL A 154 2.52 -3.84 16.23
CA VAL A 154 3.01 -4.14 14.87
C VAL A 154 2.04 -5.12 14.25
N GLU A 155 1.37 -4.71 13.17
CA GLU A 155 0.46 -5.57 12.44
C GLU A 155 1.26 -6.64 11.65
N PRO A 156 0.70 -7.84 11.43
CA PRO A 156 1.42 -8.93 10.76
C PRO A 156 2.04 -8.52 9.42
N ASN A 157 1.32 -7.71 8.64
CA ASN A 157 1.76 -7.28 7.31
C ASN A 157 2.27 -5.82 7.29
N ASP A 158 2.62 -5.25 8.45
CA ASP A 158 3.24 -3.93 8.48
C ASP A 158 4.58 -3.96 7.73
N THR A 159 4.71 -3.04 6.79
CA THR A 159 5.94 -2.62 6.15
C THR A 159 6.52 -1.37 6.82
N VAL A 160 7.79 -1.06 6.55
CA VAL A 160 8.48 0.15 7.06
C VAL A 160 7.64 1.39 6.80
N ASN A 161 7.09 1.49 5.58
CA ASN A 161 6.28 2.63 5.17
C ASN A 161 4.92 2.69 5.89
N THR A 162 4.25 1.55 6.08
CA THR A 162 2.91 1.52 6.72
C THR A 162 2.95 1.88 8.20
N ILE A 163 3.84 1.27 8.99
CA ILE A 163 3.98 1.60 10.42
C ILE A 163 4.48 3.04 10.61
N TYR A 164 5.34 3.51 9.72
CA TYR A 164 5.82 4.89 9.73
C TYR A 164 4.66 5.88 9.52
N LYS A 165 3.83 5.67 8.49
CA LYS A 165 2.70 6.56 8.20
C LYS A 165 1.57 6.45 9.23
N ARG A 166 1.27 5.23 9.70
CA ARG A 166 0.18 4.98 10.65
C ARG A 166 0.47 5.58 12.02
N PHE A 167 1.70 5.45 12.51
CA PHE A 167 2.02 5.73 13.91
C PHE A 167 3.29 6.58 14.09
N LEU A 168 4.45 6.13 13.61
CA LEU A 168 5.73 6.74 13.98
C LEU A 168 5.85 8.20 13.52
N PHE A 169 5.34 8.53 12.34
CA PHE A 169 5.32 9.90 11.84
C PHE A 169 4.36 10.80 12.64
N PRO A 170 3.03 10.56 12.66
CA PRO A 170 2.10 11.48 13.30
C PRO A 170 2.31 11.57 14.82
N GLU A 171 2.52 10.43 15.50
CA GLU A 171 2.72 10.42 16.94
C GLU A 171 4.15 10.84 17.34
N GLY A 172 5.15 10.58 16.49
CA GLY A 172 6.51 11.06 16.70
C GLY A 172 6.62 12.59 16.66
N VAL A 173 5.94 13.25 15.72
CA VAL A 173 5.86 14.72 15.67
C VAL A 173 5.22 15.27 16.95
N LYS A 174 4.08 14.70 17.37
CA LYS A 174 3.39 15.09 18.62
C LYS A 174 4.29 14.87 19.84
N GLY A 175 4.94 13.71 19.92
CA GLY A 175 5.86 13.36 21.00
C GLY A 175 7.04 14.32 21.07
N MET A 176 7.54 14.79 19.92
CA MET A 176 8.63 15.76 19.91
C MET A 176 8.22 17.12 20.45
N VAL A 177 7.06 17.61 20.06
CA VAL A 177 6.50 18.86 20.58
C VAL A 177 6.18 18.74 22.08
N GLU A 178 5.62 17.61 22.51
CA GLU A 178 5.38 17.31 23.93
C GLU A 178 6.68 17.35 24.75
N ALA A 179 7.76 16.75 24.23
CA ALA A 179 9.05 16.76 24.89
C ALA A 179 9.57 18.19 25.11
N VAL A 180 9.52 19.05 24.09
CA VAL A 180 9.94 20.45 24.22
C VAL A 180 9.07 21.22 25.21
N ARG A 181 7.76 20.96 25.26
CA ARG A 181 6.85 21.54 26.27
C ARG A 181 7.22 21.11 27.69
N LEU A 182 7.59 19.85 27.90
CA LEU A 182 8.04 19.35 29.21
C LEU A 182 9.35 20.04 29.63
N ILE A 183 10.28 20.24 28.70
CA ILE A 183 11.54 20.96 28.96
C ILE A 183 11.26 22.41 29.35
N THR A 184 10.40 23.11 28.59
CA THR A 184 10.02 24.50 28.88
C THR A 184 9.42 24.65 30.28
N LYS A 185 8.65 23.64 30.74
CA LYS A 185 8.02 23.62 32.05
C LYS A 185 8.96 23.15 33.18
N GLY A 186 10.19 22.76 32.89
CA GLY A 186 11.12 22.18 33.85
C GLY A 186 10.67 20.81 34.40
N LYS A 187 9.88 20.06 33.63
CA LYS A 187 9.29 18.76 34.03
C LYS A 187 9.74 17.59 33.15
N ALA A 188 10.70 17.80 32.25
CA ALA A 188 11.20 16.75 31.38
C ALA A 188 11.99 15.71 32.18
N PRO A 189 11.58 14.43 32.16
CA PRO A 189 12.28 13.39 32.90
C PRO A 189 13.60 13.01 32.20
N ARG A 190 14.48 12.36 32.96
CA ARG A 190 15.76 11.79 32.49
C ARG A 190 15.84 10.35 33.02
N ILE A 191 15.28 9.42 32.26
CA ILE A 191 15.19 8.02 32.65
C ILE A 191 16.35 7.26 32.00
N THR A 192 17.32 6.82 32.80
CA THR A 192 18.44 6.02 32.28
C THR A 192 17.92 4.76 31.59
N GLN A 193 18.39 4.49 30.38
CA GLN A 193 18.01 3.29 29.64
C GLN A 193 18.45 2.02 30.41
N PRO A 194 17.60 0.98 30.48
CA PRO A 194 18.02 -0.31 31.01
C PRO A 194 19.09 -0.95 30.11
N GLN A 195 19.93 -1.80 30.70
CA GLN A 195 20.87 -2.63 29.94
C GLN A 195 20.19 -3.87 29.34
N GLU A 196 19.16 -4.37 30.02
CA GLU A 196 18.36 -5.49 29.54
C GLU A 196 17.58 -5.09 28.27
N GLY A 197 17.60 -5.96 27.26
CA GLY A 197 16.93 -5.73 25.98
C GLY A 197 17.64 -4.74 25.04
N ALA A 198 18.82 -4.23 25.41
CA ALA A 198 19.60 -3.36 24.56
C ALA A 198 20.14 -4.10 23.33
N THR A 199 19.88 -3.59 22.13
CA THR A 199 20.40 -4.14 20.87
C THR A 199 20.91 -3.02 19.96
N TYR A 200 21.79 -3.39 19.04
CA TYR A 200 22.33 -2.51 18.02
C TYR A 200 22.42 -3.28 16.71
N GLU A 201 22.02 -2.65 15.62
CA GLU A 201 22.09 -3.25 14.29
C GLU A 201 22.69 -2.29 13.25
N CYS A 202 23.15 -2.86 12.14
CA CYS A 202 23.77 -2.09 11.08
C CYS A 202 22.73 -1.31 10.25
N ILE A 203 23.20 -0.34 9.47
CA ILE A 203 22.33 0.38 8.53
C ILE A 203 21.87 -0.56 7.40
N GLN A 204 20.59 -0.50 7.07
CA GLN A 204 20.01 -1.28 5.99
C GLN A 204 20.17 -0.57 4.65
N LYS A 205 20.82 -1.24 3.72
CA LYS A 205 21.20 -0.79 2.37
C LYS A 205 20.78 -1.84 1.35
N LYS A 206 20.79 -1.48 0.06
CA LYS A 206 20.48 -2.45 -0.98
C LYS A 206 21.43 -3.65 -0.96
N ASP A 207 22.72 -3.42 -0.72
CA ASP A 207 23.73 -4.48 -0.75
C ASP A 207 23.55 -5.55 0.33
N ASN A 208 22.98 -5.19 1.50
CA ASN A 208 22.71 -6.12 2.60
C ASN A 208 21.24 -6.48 2.77
N SER A 209 20.39 -6.19 1.78
CA SER A 209 18.98 -6.60 1.75
C SER A 209 18.70 -7.82 0.86
N LYS A 210 19.74 -8.58 0.47
CA LYS A 210 19.58 -9.86 -0.24
C LYS A 210 18.80 -10.84 0.65
N ILE A 211 17.80 -11.51 0.08
CA ILE A 211 17.02 -12.53 0.78
C ILE A 211 17.91 -13.76 1.01
N ASP A 212 18.03 -14.18 2.27
CA ASP A 212 18.53 -15.51 2.61
C ASP A 212 17.33 -16.47 2.69
N TRP A 213 17.26 -17.36 1.70
CA TRP A 213 16.18 -18.32 1.54
C TRP A 213 16.26 -19.52 2.50
N ASN A 214 17.39 -19.72 3.19
CA ASN A 214 17.52 -20.78 4.18
C ASN A 214 16.93 -20.36 5.54
N GLN A 215 15.70 -19.86 5.52
CA GLN A 215 14.97 -19.36 6.67
C GLN A 215 13.51 -19.81 6.64
N SER A 216 12.81 -19.70 7.76
CA SER A 216 11.37 -19.97 7.84
C SER A 216 10.57 -18.98 6.98
N ALA A 217 9.37 -19.36 6.55
CA ALA A 217 8.52 -18.46 5.76
C ALA A 217 8.22 -17.15 6.50
N GLU A 218 8.05 -17.21 7.83
CA GLU A 218 7.88 -16.04 8.69
C GLU A 218 9.09 -15.12 8.69
N ALA A 219 10.31 -15.66 8.78
CA ALA A 219 11.54 -14.87 8.72
C ALA A 219 11.74 -14.22 7.35
N ILE A 220 11.46 -14.94 6.25
CA ILE A 220 11.52 -14.39 4.88
C ILE A 220 10.47 -13.27 4.71
N HIS A 221 9.24 -13.49 5.20
CA HIS A 221 8.19 -12.48 5.20
C HIS A 221 8.60 -11.22 5.98
N ASN A 222 9.11 -11.40 7.21
CA ASN A 222 9.62 -10.32 8.05
C ASN A 222 10.78 -9.56 7.38
N TRP A 223 11.67 -10.27 6.68
CA TRP A 223 12.74 -9.68 5.91
C TRP A 223 12.21 -8.81 4.77
N ILE A 224 11.24 -9.30 4.00
CA ILE A 224 10.65 -8.56 2.88
C ILE A 224 9.94 -7.30 3.41
N ARG A 225 9.01 -7.44 4.37
CA ARG A 225 8.24 -6.30 4.89
C ARG A 225 9.11 -5.29 5.65
N GLY A 226 10.16 -5.76 6.34
CA GLY A 226 11.14 -4.93 7.02
C GLY A 226 12.10 -4.19 6.08
N ASN A 227 12.09 -4.50 4.79
CA ASN A 227 12.78 -3.75 3.75
C ASN A 227 11.82 -3.06 2.76
N ASP A 228 10.50 -3.13 3.00
CA ASP A 228 9.47 -2.56 2.12
C ASP A 228 9.07 -1.15 2.58
N LYS A 229 9.29 -0.07 1.81
CA LYS A 229 9.84 -0.02 0.43
C LYS A 229 11.35 0.16 0.35
N VAL A 230 12.00 0.62 1.43
CA VAL A 230 13.42 1.01 1.43
C VAL A 230 14.20 0.12 2.39
N PRO A 231 15.32 -0.48 1.95
CA PRO A 231 15.94 -0.41 0.62
C PRO A 231 15.35 -1.38 -0.43
N GLY A 232 14.38 -2.22 -0.06
CA GLY A 232 13.79 -3.25 -0.89
C GLY A 232 14.58 -4.57 -0.82
N ALA A 233 13.96 -5.61 -0.27
CA ALA A 233 14.54 -6.96 -0.23
C ALA A 233 14.63 -7.55 -1.63
N TRP A 234 15.74 -8.20 -1.98
CA TRP A 234 15.96 -8.67 -3.35
C TRP A 234 16.57 -10.07 -3.43
N ALA A 235 16.37 -10.72 -4.57
CA ALA A 235 17.04 -11.95 -4.97
C ALA A 235 17.35 -11.92 -6.47
N GLU A 236 18.15 -12.85 -6.95
CA GLU A 236 18.41 -13.02 -8.38
C GLU A 236 17.31 -13.89 -8.99
N LEU A 237 16.67 -13.42 -10.05
CA LEU A 237 15.71 -14.18 -10.89
C LEU A 237 16.15 -14.02 -12.35
N ASP A 238 16.23 -15.10 -13.12
CA ASP A 238 16.65 -15.08 -14.53
C ASP A 238 17.92 -14.25 -14.81
N GLY A 239 18.88 -14.26 -13.88
CA GLY A 239 20.16 -13.54 -14.00
C GLY A 239 20.12 -12.04 -13.70
N GLN A 240 19.00 -11.50 -13.21
CA GLN A 240 18.85 -10.09 -12.80
C GLN A 240 18.41 -9.95 -11.34
N LYS A 241 18.72 -8.82 -10.69
CA LYS A 241 18.22 -8.54 -9.34
C LYS A 241 16.77 -8.09 -9.40
N VAL A 242 15.92 -8.80 -8.67
CA VAL A 242 14.50 -8.48 -8.54
C VAL A 242 14.19 -8.20 -7.08
N THR A 243 13.44 -7.13 -6.84
CA THR A 243 13.03 -6.66 -5.51
C THR A 243 11.60 -7.09 -5.23
N PHE A 244 11.32 -7.56 -4.01
CA PHE A 244 10.05 -8.14 -3.60
C PHE A 244 9.30 -7.17 -2.67
N PHE A 245 8.00 -6.97 -2.91
CA PHE A 245 7.15 -6.05 -2.13
C PHE A 245 5.76 -6.63 -1.84
N GLY A 246 5.13 -6.15 -0.77
CA GLY A 246 3.77 -6.55 -0.39
C GLY A 246 3.68 -8.02 0.01
N SER A 247 4.51 -8.42 0.98
CA SER A 247 4.52 -9.80 1.48
C SER A 247 3.41 -10.05 2.51
N THR A 248 2.82 -11.25 2.49
CA THR A 248 1.85 -11.76 3.49
C THR A 248 2.09 -13.24 3.75
N LEU A 249 1.93 -13.71 4.99
CA LEU A 249 1.94 -15.15 5.29
C LEU A 249 0.65 -15.84 4.82
N VAL A 250 0.76 -17.06 4.30
CA VAL A 250 -0.37 -17.85 3.79
C VAL A 250 -0.43 -19.18 4.53
N ASP A 251 -1.64 -19.60 4.91
CA ASP A 251 -1.85 -20.90 5.53
C ASP A 251 -1.68 -22.02 4.49
N ASN A 252 -0.94 -23.06 4.88
CA ASN A 252 -0.70 -24.25 4.05
C ASN A 252 -2.02 -25.01 3.81
N GLY A 253 -2.75 -24.63 2.76
CA GLY A 253 -4.04 -25.25 2.41
C GLY A 253 -4.39 -25.22 0.93
N THR A 254 -3.79 -24.33 0.15
CA THR A 254 -3.97 -24.27 -1.30
C THR A 254 -2.72 -24.82 -1.99
N ALA A 255 -2.87 -25.94 -2.69
CA ALA A 255 -1.94 -26.25 -3.77
C ALA A 255 -1.94 -25.03 -4.70
N ALA A 256 -0.85 -24.29 -4.72
CA ALA A 256 -0.74 -23.09 -5.54
C ALA A 256 -0.74 -23.56 -7.00
N ASN A 257 -1.90 -23.49 -7.65
CA ASN A 257 -2.00 -23.68 -9.08
C ASN A 257 -1.35 -22.45 -9.75
N GLY A 258 -0.22 -22.68 -10.41
CA GLY A 258 0.55 -21.61 -10.99
C GLY A 258 1.79 -22.13 -11.73
N GLN A 259 2.51 -21.21 -12.34
CA GLN A 259 3.73 -21.53 -13.07
C GLN A 259 4.94 -21.49 -12.13
N PRO A 260 5.80 -22.52 -12.12
CA PRO A 260 6.98 -22.54 -11.26
C PRO A 260 8.00 -21.51 -11.74
N LEU A 261 8.56 -20.75 -10.80
CA LEU A 261 9.63 -19.79 -10.98
C LEU A 261 10.86 -20.29 -10.22
N ASP A 262 11.94 -20.58 -10.93
CA ASP A 262 13.18 -21.00 -10.30
C ASP A 262 13.83 -19.82 -9.57
N ILE A 263 14.22 -20.05 -8.31
CA ILE A 263 14.81 -19.03 -7.45
C ILE A 263 16.08 -19.62 -6.84
N PRO A 264 17.27 -19.19 -7.31
CA PRO A 264 18.53 -19.70 -6.79
C PRO A 264 18.65 -19.57 -5.27
N GLY A 265 18.90 -20.70 -4.62
CA GLY A 265 19.06 -20.82 -3.16
C GLY A 265 17.77 -21.10 -2.40
N ALA A 266 16.59 -21.00 -3.02
CA ALA A 266 15.34 -21.37 -2.38
C ALA A 266 15.20 -22.89 -2.21
N SER A 267 14.50 -23.31 -1.16
CA SER A 267 14.23 -24.72 -0.84
C SER A 267 13.33 -25.39 -1.89
N GLN A 268 12.45 -24.60 -2.51
CA GLN A 268 11.54 -24.99 -3.57
C GLN A 268 11.40 -23.82 -4.56
N PRO A 269 11.08 -24.10 -5.84
CA PRO A 269 10.69 -23.05 -6.78
C PRO A 269 9.53 -22.23 -6.22
N GLY A 270 9.55 -20.92 -6.46
CA GLY A 270 8.38 -20.09 -6.23
C GLY A 270 7.25 -20.48 -7.20
N ILE A 271 6.00 -20.16 -6.88
CA ILE A 271 4.87 -20.43 -7.76
C ILE A 271 4.16 -19.11 -8.08
N VAL A 272 4.21 -18.72 -9.35
CA VAL A 272 3.47 -17.56 -9.86
C VAL A 272 2.01 -17.95 -10.03
N THR A 273 1.16 -17.40 -9.18
CA THR A 273 -0.30 -17.59 -9.18
C THR A 273 -0.99 -16.29 -9.59
N LYS A 274 -2.30 -16.35 -9.83
CA LYS A 274 -3.13 -15.14 -10.07
C LYS A 274 -3.08 -14.13 -8.92
N THR A 275 -2.83 -14.59 -7.70
CA THR A 275 -2.79 -13.72 -6.51
C THR A 275 -1.41 -13.12 -6.23
N GLY A 276 -0.37 -13.62 -6.90
CA GLY A 276 1.03 -13.21 -6.71
C GLY A 276 1.99 -14.40 -6.72
N LEU A 277 3.23 -14.14 -6.30
CA LEU A 277 4.30 -15.13 -6.22
C LEU A 277 4.30 -15.78 -4.83
N VAL A 278 3.96 -17.06 -4.78
CA VAL A 278 4.08 -17.88 -3.57
C VAL A 278 5.53 -18.32 -3.40
N LEU A 279 6.09 -18.14 -2.21
CA LEU A 279 7.45 -18.52 -1.83
C LEU A 279 7.39 -19.47 -0.64
N PHE A 280 8.43 -20.29 -0.51
CA PHE A 280 8.53 -21.33 0.51
C PHE A 280 9.66 -21.04 1.49
N GLY A 281 9.38 -21.20 2.79
CA GLY A 281 10.43 -21.29 3.80
C GLY A 281 11.10 -22.66 3.83
N ASN A 282 12.21 -22.76 4.55
CA ASN A 282 12.85 -24.05 4.84
C ASN A 282 12.04 -24.91 5.84
N ASP A 283 10.99 -24.35 6.43
CA ASP A 283 10.03 -25.01 7.31
C ASP A 283 8.79 -25.55 6.57
N GLY A 284 8.75 -25.43 5.24
CA GLY A 284 7.64 -25.88 4.39
C GLY A 284 6.38 -25.02 4.51
N LYS A 285 6.44 -23.88 5.21
CA LYS A 285 5.37 -22.88 5.20
C LYS A 285 5.51 -21.95 4.01
N THR A 286 4.44 -21.21 3.72
CA THR A 286 4.37 -20.34 2.55
C THR A 286 4.14 -18.88 2.90
N LEU A 287 4.62 -18.01 2.03
CA LEU A 287 4.29 -16.59 1.98
C LEU A 287 3.94 -16.18 0.54
N LEU A 288 3.17 -15.12 0.39
CA LEU A 288 2.81 -14.52 -0.89
C LEU A 288 3.54 -13.18 -1.04
N VAL A 289 4.04 -12.89 -2.23
CA VAL A 289 4.56 -11.57 -2.64
C VAL A 289 3.68 -11.03 -3.77
N LYS A 290 3.19 -9.80 -3.61
CA LYS A 290 2.28 -9.18 -4.57
C LYS A 290 2.95 -8.46 -5.71
N ASN A 291 4.12 -7.86 -5.48
CA ASN A 291 4.78 -7.01 -6.47
C ASN A 291 6.28 -7.31 -6.57
N LEU A 292 6.80 -7.20 -7.79
CA LEU A 292 8.21 -7.37 -8.11
C LEU A 292 8.73 -6.10 -8.80
N GLN A 293 9.97 -5.71 -8.54
CA GLN A 293 10.64 -4.61 -9.24
C GLN A 293 12.00 -5.04 -9.78
N PHE A 294 12.23 -4.81 -11.06
CA PHE A 294 13.46 -5.15 -11.77
C PHE A 294 14.52 -4.04 -11.67
N GLU A 295 15.76 -4.34 -12.08
CA GLU A 295 16.89 -3.39 -11.99
C GLU A 295 16.69 -2.10 -12.79
N ASP A 296 15.93 -2.17 -13.88
CA ASP A 296 15.56 -1.01 -14.69
C ASP A 296 14.55 -0.09 -13.99
N GLY A 297 14.01 -0.49 -12.84
CA GLY A 297 13.02 0.23 -12.04
C GLY A 297 11.58 -0.16 -12.33
N LYS A 298 11.33 -0.97 -13.36
CA LYS A 298 9.98 -1.45 -13.72
C LYS A 298 9.40 -2.29 -12.60
N MET A 299 8.19 -1.96 -12.17
CA MET A 299 7.46 -2.71 -11.16
C MET A 299 6.27 -3.42 -11.80
N ILE A 300 6.08 -4.71 -11.51
CA ILE A 300 4.98 -5.54 -12.03
C ILE A 300 4.24 -6.25 -10.90
N PRO A 301 2.93 -6.54 -11.06
CA PRO A 301 2.27 -7.50 -10.20
C PRO A 301 2.99 -8.84 -10.36
N ALA A 302 3.29 -9.50 -9.25
CA ALA A 302 4.04 -10.74 -9.27
C ALA A 302 3.31 -11.85 -10.05
N ALA A 303 1.97 -11.78 -10.09
CA ALA A 303 1.12 -12.65 -10.90
C ALA A 303 1.39 -12.57 -12.41
N GLN A 304 1.94 -11.44 -12.88
CA GLN A 304 2.21 -11.17 -14.30
C GLN A 304 3.66 -11.47 -14.69
N TYR A 305 4.44 -12.16 -13.84
CA TYR A 305 5.87 -12.40 -14.11
C TYR A 305 6.14 -13.06 -15.47
N PHE A 306 5.32 -14.05 -15.85
CA PHE A 306 5.45 -14.76 -17.14
C PHE A 306 4.63 -14.14 -18.28
N CYS A 307 3.85 -13.10 -18.01
CA CYS A 307 3.16 -12.35 -19.05
C CYS A 307 4.21 -11.50 -19.77
N SER A 308 4.73 -12.00 -20.88
CA SER A 308 5.64 -11.27 -21.76
C SER A 308 5.05 -9.90 -22.07
N GLY A 309 5.74 -8.85 -21.64
CA GLY A 309 5.35 -7.45 -21.81
C GLY A 309 4.92 -7.17 -23.24
N GLY A 310 3.63 -6.94 -23.38
CA GLY A 310 2.98 -6.66 -24.65
C GLY A 310 1.61 -6.04 -24.40
N SER A 311 1.53 -5.02 -23.53
CA SER A 311 0.51 -4.03 -23.79
C SER A 311 0.92 -3.31 -25.07
N THR A 312 0.41 -3.80 -26.21
CA THR A 312 0.42 -3.05 -27.46
C THR A 312 -0.03 -1.63 -27.15
N ALA A 313 0.83 -0.66 -27.47
CA ALA A 313 0.50 0.75 -27.28
C ALA A 313 -0.80 1.02 -28.04
N VAL A 314 -1.82 1.40 -27.30
CA VAL A 314 -3.13 1.67 -27.85
C VAL A 314 -3.05 3.00 -28.57
N GLU A 315 -3.57 3.07 -29.79
CA GLU A 315 -3.69 4.33 -30.51
C GLU A 315 -4.70 5.23 -29.80
N LEU A 316 -4.24 6.43 -29.43
CA LEU A 316 -5.03 7.41 -28.68
C LEU A 316 -6.02 8.13 -29.61
N THR A 317 -7.28 8.25 -29.17
CA THR A 317 -8.25 9.15 -29.79
C THR A 317 -7.85 10.61 -29.59
N GLU A 318 -8.45 11.55 -30.33
CA GLU A 318 -8.15 12.99 -30.14
C GLU A 318 -8.48 13.49 -28.72
N GLU A 319 -9.52 12.93 -28.10
CA GLU A 319 -9.90 13.23 -26.72
C GLU A 319 -8.85 12.71 -25.73
N GLU A 320 -8.31 11.51 -25.96
CA GLU A 320 -7.26 10.91 -25.14
C GLU A 320 -5.91 11.59 -25.34
N LYS A 321 -5.59 12.08 -26.54
CA LYS A 321 -4.42 12.94 -26.78
C LYS A 321 -4.52 14.24 -25.99
N SER A 322 -5.70 14.84 -25.93
CA SER A 322 -5.95 16.03 -25.11
C SER A 322 -5.77 15.73 -23.61
N PHE A 323 -6.26 14.59 -23.14
CA PHE A 323 -6.02 14.12 -21.78
C PHE A 323 -4.53 13.90 -21.50
N ALA A 324 -3.79 13.28 -22.42
CA ALA A 324 -2.35 13.07 -22.31
C ALA A 324 -1.60 14.40 -22.19
N GLU A 325 -1.90 15.41 -23.01
CA GLU A 325 -1.26 16.73 -22.90
C GLU A 325 -1.57 17.44 -21.56
N GLN A 326 -2.79 17.29 -21.03
CA GLN A 326 -3.10 17.80 -19.70
C GLN A 326 -2.27 17.10 -18.61
N MET A 327 -2.12 15.78 -18.71
CA MET A 327 -1.27 15.00 -17.79
C MET A 327 0.20 15.37 -17.92
N ARG A 328 0.68 15.68 -19.13
CA ARG A 328 2.05 16.15 -19.37
C ARG A 328 2.32 17.45 -18.62
N ALA A 329 1.36 18.39 -18.62
CA ALA A 329 1.44 19.61 -17.84
C ALA A 329 1.43 19.36 -16.32
N VAL A 330 0.63 18.40 -15.85
CA VAL A 330 0.62 17.99 -14.43
C VAL A 330 1.98 17.43 -14.03
N TRP A 331 2.54 16.50 -14.80
CA TRP A 331 3.88 15.93 -14.57
C TRP A 331 4.95 17.02 -14.55
N LYS A 332 4.91 17.97 -15.48
CA LYS A 332 5.84 19.11 -15.52
C LYS A 332 5.73 20.00 -14.26
N SER A 333 4.53 20.17 -13.71
CA SER A 333 4.30 20.94 -12.49
C SER A 333 4.76 20.23 -11.21
N ILE A 334 4.97 18.91 -11.28
CA ILE A 334 5.49 18.07 -10.20
C ILE A 334 7.01 17.97 -10.31
N LEU A 335 7.49 17.63 -11.50
CA LEU A 335 8.90 17.41 -11.84
C LEU A 335 9.56 18.73 -12.29
N THR A 336 9.68 19.68 -11.36
CA THR A 336 10.16 21.05 -11.65
C THR A 336 11.60 21.09 -12.18
N ASN A 337 12.38 20.05 -11.92
CA ASN A 337 13.77 19.87 -12.34
C ASN A 337 13.92 19.32 -13.78
N VAL A 338 12.86 18.77 -14.37
CA VAL A 338 12.89 18.23 -15.74
C VAL A 338 12.48 19.33 -16.71
N SER A 339 13.26 19.59 -17.77
CA SER A 339 12.99 20.67 -18.75
C SER A 339 11.72 20.42 -19.57
N GLN A 340 11.55 19.21 -20.08
CA GLN A 340 10.41 18.77 -20.88
C GLN A 340 10.04 17.34 -20.50
N ILE A 341 8.75 17.05 -20.37
CA ILE A 341 8.27 15.69 -20.15
C ILE A 341 8.16 15.01 -21.50
N GLU A 342 8.99 13.99 -21.71
CA GLU A 342 8.96 13.07 -22.85
C GLU A 342 8.24 11.78 -22.48
N ASP A 343 7.86 10.98 -23.47
CA ASP A 343 7.15 9.70 -23.27
C ASP A 343 7.96 8.70 -22.44
N SER A 344 9.29 8.74 -22.55
CA SER A 344 10.25 7.95 -21.79
C SER A 344 10.58 8.52 -20.40
N THR A 345 10.02 9.68 -20.03
CA THR A 345 10.33 10.32 -18.74
C THR A 345 9.83 9.44 -17.61
N ASP A 346 10.73 9.03 -16.72
CA ASP A 346 10.40 8.22 -15.55
C ASP A 346 10.12 9.10 -14.33
N PHE A 347 8.91 8.98 -13.79
CA PHE A 347 8.40 9.82 -12.71
C PHE A 347 9.31 9.82 -11.47
N PHE A 348 9.82 8.66 -11.08
CA PHE A 348 10.59 8.50 -9.85
C PHE A 348 12.07 8.81 -10.05
N LYS A 349 12.67 8.38 -11.17
CA LYS A 349 14.06 8.73 -11.52
C LYS A 349 14.22 10.23 -11.73
N SER A 350 13.16 10.92 -12.16
CA SER A 350 13.12 12.37 -12.24
C SER A 350 12.89 13.08 -10.90
N GLY A 351 12.79 12.36 -9.78
CA GLY A 351 12.80 12.93 -8.43
C GLY A 351 11.43 13.11 -7.77
N ALA A 352 10.37 12.49 -8.30
CA ALA A 352 9.08 12.42 -7.62
C ALA A 352 9.16 11.58 -6.34
N ALA A 353 8.45 12.00 -5.30
CA ALA A 353 8.31 11.29 -4.02
C ALA A 353 6.87 10.78 -3.83
N SER A 354 6.62 10.02 -2.76
CA SER A 354 5.29 9.47 -2.51
C SER A 354 4.17 10.50 -2.36
N MET A 355 4.46 11.75 -1.96
CA MET A 355 3.44 12.81 -1.94
C MET A 355 3.06 13.28 -3.35
N ASP A 356 4.02 13.24 -4.27
CA ASP A 356 3.81 13.59 -5.67
C ASP A 356 2.92 12.56 -6.37
N VAL A 357 3.02 11.28 -5.97
CA VAL A 357 2.09 10.22 -6.41
C VAL A 357 0.65 10.53 -5.98
N VAL A 358 0.45 10.90 -4.70
CA VAL A 358 -0.89 11.25 -4.20
C VAL A 358 -1.45 12.47 -4.94
N ARG A 359 -0.60 13.48 -5.18
CA ARG A 359 -0.97 14.65 -5.99
C ARG A 359 -1.37 14.25 -7.41
N LEU A 360 -0.58 13.40 -8.07
CA LEU A 360 -0.86 12.94 -9.43
C LEU A 360 -2.19 12.18 -9.51
N VAL A 361 -2.45 11.27 -8.56
CA VAL A 361 -3.71 10.51 -8.48
C VAL A 361 -4.92 11.45 -8.34
N GLU A 362 -4.84 12.47 -7.47
CA GLU A 362 -5.93 13.44 -7.31
C GLU A 362 -6.09 14.35 -8.54
N GLU A 363 -5.01 14.74 -9.22
CA GLU A 363 -5.07 15.54 -10.45
C GLU A 363 -5.70 14.76 -11.62
N VAL A 364 -5.46 13.45 -11.71
CA VAL A 364 -6.15 12.57 -12.66
C VAL A 364 -7.63 12.51 -12.33
N LYS A 365 -7.98 12.23 -11.07
CA LYS A 365 -9.36 12.14 -10.61
C LYS A 365 -10.16 13.42 -10.86
N LEU A 366 -9.53 14.59 -10.75
CA LEU A 366 -10.13 15.88 -11.06
C LEU A 366 -10.46 16.06 -12.55
N ARG A 367 -9.65 15.48 -13.45
CA ARG A 367 -9.81 15.62 -14.91
C ARG A 367 -10.55 14.46 -15.57
N ALA A 368 -10.49 13.29 -14.95
CA ALA A 368 -11.00 12.03 -15.46
C ALA A 368 -11.54 11.19 -14.28
N SER A 369 -12.71 11.58 -13.76
CA SER A 369 -13.30 10.97 -12.56
C SER A 369 -13.67 9.49 -12.72
N ALA A 370 -13.84 9.02 -13.96
CA ALA A 370 -14.04 7.61 -14.29
C ALA A 370 -12.74 6.79 -14.18
N CYS A 371 -11.57 7.41 -14.29
CA CYS A 371 -10.28 6.76 -14.12
C CYS A 371 -9.97 6.62 -12.61
N GLN A 372 -10.35 5.49 -12.03
CA GLN A 372 -10.05 5.20 -10.63
C GLN A 372 -8.62 4.68 -10.49
N LEU A 373 -7.71 5.58 -10.09
CA LEU A 373 -6.33 5.25 -9.80
C LEU A 373 -6.11 4.97 -8.31
N GLN A 374 -5.35 3.92 -8.03
CA GLN A 374 -4.66 3.70 -6.76
C GLN A 374 -3.22 4.20 -6.84
N ASN A 375 -2.58 4.37 -5.68
CA ASN A 375 -1.17 4.74 -5.64
C ASN A 375 -0.29 3.67 -6.30
N GLU A 376 -0.64 2.38 -6.18
CA GLU A 376 0.10 1.29 -6.83
C GLU A 376 0.18 1.48 -8.34
N ASP A 377 -0.91 1.90 -9.00
CA ASP A 377 -0.96 2.06 -10.46
C ASP A 377 0.16 2.98 -10.99
N VAL A 378 0.48 4.05 -10.26
CA VAL A 378 1.57 4.98 -10.60
C VAL A 378 2.94 4.34 -10.38
N TYR A 379 3.10 3.51 -9.35
CA TYR A 379 4.35 2.77 -9.14
C TYR A 379 4.59 1.71 -10.20
N MET A 380 3.54 1.15 -10.81
CA MET A 380 3.66 0.14 -11.89
C MET A 380 3.92 0.76 -13.25
N ASN A 381 3.52 2.02 -13.44
CA ASN A 381 3.60 2.73 -14.71
C ASN A 381 4.46 3.98 -14.54
N THR A 382 5.77 3.76 -14.37
CA THR A 382 6.70 4.83 -13.97
C THR A 382 7.02 5.79 -15.11
N THR A 383 6.94 5.34 -16.37
CA THR A 383 7.15 6.21 -17.53
C THR A 383 5.89 6.95 -17.91
N PHE A 384 6.04 8.15 -18.51
CA PHE A 384 4.89 8.94 -18.95
C PHE A 384 4.01 8.15 -19.93
N GLN A 385 4.63 7.45 -20.87
CA GLN A 385 3.92 6.63 -21.85
C GLN A 385 3.10 5.52 -21.17
N ASP A 386 3.72 4.72 -20.30
CA ASP A 386 3.02 3.63 -19.61
C ASP A 386 1.87 4.16 -18.76
N PHE A 387 2.09 5.29 -18.08
CA PHE A 387 1.07 5.95 -17.27
C PHE A 387 -0.15 6.37 -18.09
N ILE A 388 0.06 6.98 -19.26
CA ILE A 388 -1.03 7.35 -20.16
C ILE A 388 -1.74 6.13 -20.72
N GLN A 389 -0.98 5.12 -21.15
CA GLN A 389 -1.53 3.88 -21.68
C GLN A 389 -2.41 3.16 -20.65
N MET A 390 -1.97 3.08 -19.39
CA MET A 390 -2.77 2.55 -18.29
C MET A 390 -4.02 3.40 -18.02
N CYS A 391 -3.89 4.74 -17.95
CA CYS A 391 -5.06 5.61 -17.71
C CYS A 391 -6.10 5.46 -18.83
N VAL A 392 -5.66 5.36 -20.08
CA VAL A 392 -6.52 5.20 -21.25
C VAL A 392 -7.22 3.85 -21.21
N ARG A 393 -6.49 2.76 -20.92
CA ARG A 393 -7.09 1.44 -20.73
C ARG A 393 -8.15 1.45 -19.64
N LYS A 394 -7.89 2.08 -18.49
CA LYS A 394 -8.89 2.24 -17.41
C LYS A 394 -10.12 3.02 -17.87
N LEU A 395 -9.91 4.08 -18.64
CA LEU A 395 -11.02 4.90 -19.17
C LEU A 395 -11.86 4.17 -20.20
N ARG A 396 -11.25 3.29 -20.99
CA ARG A 396 -11.95 2.41 -21.95
C ARG A 396 -12.59 1.18 -21.31
N GLY A 397 -12.26 0.89 -20.04
CA GLY A 397 -12.64 -0.36 -19.37
C GLY A 397 -11.81 -1.57 -19.80
N GLU A 398 -10.67 -1.35 -20.45
CA GLU A 398 -9.72 -2.37 -20.93
C GLU A 398 -8.64 -2.72 -19.90
N ASP A 399 -8.68 -2.10 -18.72
CA ASP A 399 -7.70 -2.35 -17.65
C ASP A 399 -8.07 -3.62 -16.88
N GLY A 400 -7.73 -4.76 -17.47
CA GLY A 400 -7.59 -6.02 -16.76
C GLY A 400 -8.83 -6.53 -16.02
N GLU A 401 -10.04 -6.37 -16.56
CA GLU A 401 -10.95 -7.52 -16.44
C GLU A 401 -10.32 -8.59 -17.34
N GLU A 402 -9.73 -9.62 -16.73
CA GLU A 402 -9.38 -10.85 -17.45
C GLU A 402 -10.59 -11.16 -18.33
N GLU A 403 -10.40 -11.23 -19.65
CA GLU A 403 -11.47 -11.64 -20.55
C GLU A 403 -11.95 -12.99 -20.01
N LEU A 404 -13.18 -13.00 -19.47
CA LEU A 404 -13.78 -14.20 -18.93
C LEU A 404 -13.80 -15.20 -20.08
N VAL A 405 -12.89 -16.18 -20.03
CA VAL A 405 -12.85 -17.25 -21.01
C VAL A 405 -14.02 -18.15 -20.66
N VAL A 406 -15.13 -17.92 -21.34
CA VAL A 406 -16.35 -18.69 -21.17
C VAL A 406 -16.53 -19.56 -22.39
N ASP A 407 -16.61 -20.87 -22.17
CA ASP A 407 -17.04 -21.79 -23.22
C ASP A 407 -18.57 -21.79 -23.30
N TYR A 408 -19.10 -21.39 -24.46
CA TYR A 408 -20.53 -21.22 -24.69
C TYR A 408 -21.08 -22.31 -25.60
N VAL A 409 -22.27 -22.79 -25.25
CA VAL A 409 -23.14 -23.50 -26.20
C VAL A 409 -24.14 -22.51 -26.77
N GLU A 410 -24.13 -22.32 -28.08
CA GLU A 410 -25.08 -21.44 -28.78
C GLU A 410 -26.35 -22.19 -29.18
N LYS A 411 -27.50 -21.55 -28.99
CA LYS A 411 -28.81 -22.06 -29.42
C LYS A 411 -29.67 -20.96 -30.03
N ASN A 412 -30.34 -21.26 -31.15
CA ASN A 412 -31.29 -20.34 -31.78
C ASN A 412 -32.71 -20.66 -31.32
N ILE A 413 -33.24 -19.87 -30.39
CA ILE A 413 -34.53 -20.08 -29.72
C ILE A 413 -35.22 -18.73 -29.56
N ASN A 414 -36.56 -18.69 -29.69
CA ASN A 414 -37.33 -17.46 -29.50
C ASN A 414 -36.85 -16.26 -30.37
N ASN A 415 -36.44 -16.55 -31.62
CA ASN A 415 -35.86 -15.58 -32.56
C ASN A 415 -34.59 -14.86 -32.06
N MET A 416 -33.85 -15.45 -31.11
CA MET A 416 -32.56 -14.96 -30.64
C MET A 416 -31.52 -16.09 -30.59
N THR A 417 -30.25 -15.71 -30.71
CA THR A 417 -29.12 -16.61 -30.45
C THR A 417 -28.74 -16.45 -28.99
N VAL A 418 -28.97 -17.49 -28.20
CA VAL A 418 -28.68 -17.54 -26.77
C VAL A 418 -27.31 -18.18 -26.56
N LYS A 419 -26.48 -17.58 -25.71
CA LYS A 419 -25.14 -18.09 -25.36
C LYS A 419 -25.17 -18.67 -23.95
N ILE A 420 -25.05 -20.00 -23.84
CA ILE A 420 -25.22 -20.70 -22.56
C ILE A 420 -23.85 -21.14 -22.04
N PRO A 421 -23.35 -20.59 -20.93
CA PRO A 421 -22.17 -21.14 -20.27
C PRO A 421 -22.49 -22.51 -19.68
N HIS A 422 -21.60 -23.48 -19.88
CA HIS A 422 -21.80 -24.87 -19.42
C HIS A 422 -20.87 -25.30 -18.28
N GLN A 423 -19.96 -24.42 -17.88
CA GLN A 423 -18.97 -24.63 -16.83
C GLN A 423 -19.48 -24.14 -15.46
N LEU A 424 -18.79 -24.52 -14.38
CA LEU A 424 -19.05 -23.99 -13.03
C LEU A 424 -18.48 -22.58 -12.93
N PHE A 425 -19.18 -21.64 -12.28
CA PHE A 425 -18.63 -20.31 -12.00
C PHE A 425 -18.11 -20.26 -10.56
N ILE A 426 -16.78 -20.30 -10.37
CA ILE A 426 -16.12 -20.34 -9.06
C ILE A 426 -15.00 -19.30 -9.02
N ASN A 427 -14.99 -18.47 -7.98
CA ASN A 427 -13.95 -17.46 -7.73
C ASN A 427 -13.69 -16.48 -8.89
N GLY A 428 -14.73 -16.12 -9.65
CA GLY A 428 -14.60 -15.21 -10.78
C GLY A 428 -14.23 -15.89 -12.11
N GLU A 429 -14.20 -17.23 -12.16
CA GLU A 429 -13.82 -17.98 -13.35
C GLU A 429 -14.85 -19.05 -13.72
N PHE A 430 -14.96 -19.35 -15.02
CA PHE A 430 -15.65 -20.53 -15.51
C PHE A 430 -14.67 -21.72 -15.53
N VAL A 431 -14.99 -22.78 -14.79
CA VAL A 431 -14.15 -23.97 -14.62
C VAL A 431 -14.94 -25.24 -14.85
N ASP A 432 -14.31 -26.24 -15.46
CA ASP A 432 -14.91 -27.57 -15.57
C ASP A 432 -14.97 -28.25 -14.19
N ALA A 433 -15.98 -29.10 -13.99
CA ALA A 433 -16.08 -29.90 -12.77
C ALA A 433 -14.85 -30.82 -12.60
N GLU A 434 -14.49 -31.11 -11.35
CA GLU A 434 -13.39 -32.00 -11.03
C GLU A 434 -13.56 -33.37 -11.73
N GLY A 435 -12.51 -33.79 -12.44
CA GLY A 435 -12.52 -35.03 -13.23
C GLY A 435 -13.36 -34.94 -14.52
N GLY A 436 -13.74 -33.75 -14.96
CA GLY A 436 -14.47 -33.52 -16.22
C GLY A 436 -15.88 -34.09 -16.25
N LYS A 437 -16.51 -34.23 -15.07
CA LYS A 437 -17.85 -34.82 -14.99
C LYS A 437 -18.90 -33.84 -15.49
N THR A 438 -19.73 -34.31 -16.42
CA THR A 438 -20.87 -33.55 -16.96
C THR A 438 -22.17 -34.31 -16.78
N TYR A 439 -23.29 -33.61 -16.90
CA TYR A 439 -24.61 -34.22 -17.07
C TYR A 439 -25.41 -33.50 -18.16
N LYS A 440 -26.33 -34.23 -18.79
CA LYS A 440 -27.21 -33.66 -19.82
C LYS A 440 -28.39 -32.97 -19.16
N THR A 441 -28.55 -31.67 -19.42
CA THR A 441 -29.83 -31.01 -19.17
C THR A 441 -30.79 -31.32 -20.33
N ILE A 442 -32.04 -31.63 -20.00
CA ILE A 442 -33.06 -32.13 -20.92
C ILE A 442 -34.17 -31.10 -21.01
N ASN A 443 -34.55 -30.72 -22.23
CA ASN A 443 -35.71 -29.89 -22.48
C ASN A 443 -36.97 -30.68 -22.08
N PRO A 444 -37.73 -30.23 -21.07
CA PRO A 444 -38.90 -30.95 -20.59
C PRO A 444 -40.08 -30.93 -21.57
N THR A 445 -40.05 -30.07 -22.60
CA THR A 445 -41.13 -29.95 -23.59
C THR A 445 -41.10 -31.07 -24.62
N ASP A 446 -39.91 -31.49 -25.05
CA ASP A 446 -39.73 -32.44 -26.17
C ASP A 446 -38.77 -33.60 -25.85
N GLY A 447 -38.14 -33.59 -24.68
CA GLY A 447 -37.19 -34.62 -24.23
C GLY A 447 -35.82 -34.56 -24.90
N THR A 448 -35.53 -33.52 -25.69
CA THR A 448 -34.24 -33.36 -26.35
C THR A 448 -33.19 -32.82 -25.38
N ALA A 449 -31.91 -33.16 -25.60
CA ALA A 449 -30.83 -32.61 -24.80
C ALA A 449 -30.57 -31.13 -25.19
N ILE A 450 -30.57 -30.25 -24.20
CA ILE A 450 -30.23 -28.83 -24.39
C ILE A 450 -28.72 -28.73 -24.62
N CYS A 451 -27.93 -29.11 -23.62
CA CYS A 451 -26.46 -29.22 -23.65
C CYS A 451 -25.97 -30.16 -22.53
N GLU A 452 -24.66 -30.44 -22.51
CA GLU A 452 -23.98 -31.01 -21.35
C GLU A 452 -23.47 -29.87 -20.48
N VAL A 453 -23.68 -29.95 -19.17
CA VAL A 453 -23.19 -28.97 -18.19
C VAL A 453 -22.34 -29.66 -17.13
N SER A 454 -21.40 -28.92 -16.57
CA SER A 454 -20.52 -29.40 -15.51
C SER A 454 -21.30 -29.87 -14.28
N LEU A 455 -21.00 -31.08 -13.83
CA LEU A 455 -21.59 -31.69 -12.63
C LEU A 455 -20.63 -31.50 -11.45
N ALA A 456 -20.91 -30.51 -10.60
CA ALA A 456 -20.06 -30.18 -9.46
C ALA A 456 -19.76 -31.39 -8.56
N GLN A 457 -18.48 -31.56 -8.21
CA GLN A 457 -18.04 -32.57 -7.24
C GLN A 457 -17.86 -31.95 -5.85
N ILE A 458 -17.66 -32.80 -4.83
CA ILE A 458 -17.43 -32.35 -3.44
C ILE A 458 -16.28 -31.33 -3.38
N SER A 459 -15.18 -31.60 -4.07
CA SER A 459 -14.02 -30.71 -4.15
C SER A 459 -14.34 -29.36 -4.79
N ASP A 460 -15.24 -29.32 -5.77
CA ASP A 460 -15.64 -28.06 -6.42
C ASP A 460 -16.48 -27.20 -5.47
N VAL A 461 -17.35 -27.85 -4.70
CA VAL A 461 -18.11 -27.18 -3.62
C VAL A 461 -17.15 -26.65 -2.55
N ASP A 462 -16.16 -27.43 -2.15
CA ASP A 462 -15.15 -26.99 -1.18
C ASP A 462 -14.36 -25.78 -1.69
N LYS A 463 -13.94 -25.77 -2.97
CA LYS A 463 -13.29 -24.62 -3.62
C LYS A 463 -14.20 -23.38 -3.61
N ALA A 464 -15.47 -23.54 -3.96
CA ALA A 464 -16.44 -22.44 -3.97
C ALA A 464 -16.68 -21.84 -2.58
N VAL A 465 -16.79 -22.69 -1.55
CA VAL A 465 -16.94 -22.26 -0.16
C VAL A 465 -15.68 -21.56 0.34
N ALA A 466 -14.50 -22.09 0.03
CA ALA A 466 -13.22 -21.48 0.40
C ALA A 466 -13.07 -20.08 -0.24
N ALA A 467 -13.38 -19.94 -1.54
CA ALA A 467 -13.35 -18.67 -2.24
C ALA A 467 -14.34 -17.64 -1.63
N ALA A 468 -15.57 -18.07 -1.33
CA ALA A 468 -16.55 -17.21 -0.67
C ALA A 468 -16.10 -16.76 0.72
N LYS A 469 -15.48 -17.67 1.49
CA LYS A 469 -14.93 -17.37 2.81
C LYS A 469 -13.78 -16.37 2.72
N GLU A 470 -12.85 -16.56 1.78
CA GLU A 470 -11.76 -15.63 1.54
C GLU A 470 -12.28 -14.23 1.16
N ALA A 471 -13.21 -14.16 0.20
CA ALA A 471 -13.83 -12.90 -0.22
C ALA A 471 -14.49 -12.14 0.97
N PHE A 472 -15.07 -12.88 1.92
CA PHE A 472 -15.73 -12.31 3.09
C PHE A 472 -14.76 -11.93 4.22
N GLU A 473 -13.78 -12.78 4.56
CA GLU A 473 -12.91 -12.59 5.72
C GLU A 473 -11.70 -11.68 5.42
N SER A 474 -11.06 -11.86 4.27
CA SER A 474 -9.81 -11.19 3.91
C SER A 474 -9.90 -10.35 2.63
N GLY A 475 -10.87 -10.64 1.77
CA GLY A 475 -11.08 -10.00 0.47
C GLY A 475 -11.74 -8.61 0.54
N GLU A 476 -11.88 -8.01 -0.65
CA GLU A 476 -12.45 -6.66 -0.80
C GLU A 476 -13.92 -6.61 -0.39
N TRP A 477 -14.72 -7.66 -0.66
CA TRP A 477 -16.15 -7.66 -0.38
C TRP A 477 -16.48 -7.44 1.10
N GLY A 478 -15.79 -8.15 2.01
CA GLY A 478 -15.97 -7.99 3.46
C GLY A 478 -15.57 -6.61 3.98
N LYS A 479 -14.53 -6.00 3.39
CA LYS A 479 -13.98 -4.70 3.77
C LYS A 479 -14.67 -3.51 3.10
N MET A 480 -15.35 -3.74 1.98
CA MET A 480 -16.04 -2.73 1.19
C MET A 480 -17.08 -2.02 2.04
N ASN A 481 -17.24 -0.71 1.89
CA ASN A 481 -18.30 -0.02 2.64
C ASN A 481 -19.69 -0.43 2.12
N PRO A 482 -20.75 -0.35 2.95
CA PRO A 482 -22.05 -0.89 2.56
C PRO A 482 -22.71 -0.17 1.37
N ARG A 483 -22.40 1.11 1.15
CA ARG A 483 -22.90 1.86 -0.02
C ARG A 483 -22.33 1.31 -1.31
N ASP A 484 -21.02 1.09 -1.36
CA ASP A 484 -20.34 0.57 -2.55
C ASP A 484 -20.78 -0.86 -2.85
N ARG A 485 -21.03 -1.69 -1.82
CA ARG A 485 -21.65 -3.01 -1.99
C ARG A 485 -23.04 -2.89 -2.61
N GLY A 486 -23.89 -2.01 -2.07
CA GLY A 486 -25.21 -1.74 -2.62
C GLY A 486 -25.16 -1.33 -4.09
N ARG A 487 -24.19 -0.48 -4.47
CA ARG A 487 -23.97 -0.05 -5.87
C ARG A 487 -23.65 -1.23 -6.79
N LEU A 488 -22.82 -2.18 -6.36
CA LEU A 488 -22.50 -3.37 -7.16
C LEU A 488 -23.72 -4.28 -7.34
N ILE A 489 -24.53 -4.46 -6.30
CA ILE A 489 -25.76 -5.27 -6.39
C ILE A 489 -26.80 -4.57 -7.30
N TYR A 490 -26.89 -3.24 -7.26
CA TYR A 490 -27.71 -2.49 -8.22
C TYR A 490 -27.22 -2.69 -9.66
N LYS A 491 -25.90 -2.62 -9.91
CA LYS A 491 -25.33 -2.88 -11.24
C LYS A 491 -25.68 -4.28 -11.74
N LEU A 492 -25.63 -5.30 -10.88
CA LEU A 492 -26.08 -6.66 -11.23
C LEU A 492 -27.56 -6.68 -11.62
N ALA A 493 -28.43 -6.01 -10.87
CA ALA A 493 -29.85 -5.94 -11.20
C ALA A 493 -30.12 -5.20 -12.52
N ASP A 494 -29.36 -4.14 -12.82
CA ASP A 494 -29.44 -3.42 -14.09
C ASP A 494 -29.05 -4.31 -15.28
N LEU A 495 -27.95 -5.07 -15.15
CA LEU A 495 -27.52 -6.04 -16.17
C LEU A 495 -28.54 -7.17 -16.36
N MET A 496 -29.11 -7.69 -15.27
CA MET A 496 -30.18 -8.70 -15.37
C MET A 496 -31.43 -8.18 -16.08
N GLU A 497 -31.77 -6.90 -15.90
CA GLU A 497 -32.91 -6.26 -16.58
C GLU A 497 -32.60 -6.01 -18.06
N GLU A 498 -31.38 -5.59 -18.39
CA GLU A 498 -30.90 -5.46 -19.77
C GLU A 498 -30.97 -6.79 -20.54
N HIS A 499 -30.59 -7.90 -19.89
CA HIS A 499 -30.58 -9.24 -20.48
C HIS A 499 -31.82 -10.07 -20.13
N GLN A 500 -32.92 -9.43 -19.71
CA GLN A 500 -34.07 -10.13 -19.14
C GLN A 500 -34.73 -11.13 -20.12
N ASP A 501 -34.84 -10.77 -21.40
CA ASP A 501 -35.45 -11.65 -22.43
C ASP A 501 -34.58 -12.88 -22.71
N GLU A 502 -33.26 -12.75 -22.68
CA GLU A 502 -32.32 -13.86 -22.85
C GLU A 502 -32.41 -14.82 -21.65
N LEU A 503 -32.34 -14.30 -20.42
CA LEU A 503 -32.50 -15.08 -19.19
C LEU A 503 -33.85 -15.80 -19.14
N ALA A 504 -34.93 -15.12 -19.54
CA ALA A 504 -36.26 -15.73 -19.59
C ALA A 504 -36.37 -16.83 -20.65
N THR A 505 -35.66 -16.69 -21.77
CA THR A 505 -35.61 -17.71 -22.83
C THR A 505 -34.88 -18.97 -22.34
N ILE A 506 -33.75 -18.80 -21.63
CA ILE A 506 -33.01 -19.91 -21.00
C ILE A 506 -33.89 -20.60 -19.96
N GLU A 507 -34.47 -19.83 -19.04
CA GLU A 507 -35.32 -20.33 -17.95
C GLU A 507 -36.53 -21.11 -18.48
N ALA A 508 -37.22 -20.58 -19.49
CA ALA A 508 -38.37 -21.26 -20.09
C ALA A 508 -37.98 -22.59 -20.76
N MET A 509 -36.81 -22.62 -21.42
CA MET A 509 -36.30 -23.82 -22.07
C MET A 509 -35.89 -24.90 -21.06
N ASP A 510 -35.17 -24.54 -19.99
CA ASP A 510 -34.62 -25.48 -19.03
C ASP A 510 -35.68 -25.99 -18.04
N SER A 511 -36.53 -25.10 -17.53
CA SER A 511 -37.58 -25.46 -16.56
C SER A 511 -38.89 -25.95 -17.19
N GLY A 512 -39.12 -25.65 -18.48
CA GLY A 512 -40.40 -25.88 -19.16
C GLY A 512 -41.50 -24.88 -18.78
N ALA A 513 -41.16 -23.79 -18.10
CA ALA A 513 -42.11 -22.74 -17.76
C ALA A 513 -42.61 -22.01 -19.02
N VAL A 514 -43.87 -21.56 -18.99
CA VAL A 514 -44.39 -20.67 -20.03
C VAL A 514 -43.55 -19.38 -20.04
N TYR A 515 -43.10 -18.93 -21.22
CA TYR A 515 -42.20 -17.77 -21.35
C TYR A 515 -42.66 -16.53 -20.58
N THR A 516 -43.96 -16.22 -20.59
CA THR A 516 -44.52 -15.08 -19.86
C THR A 516 -44.36 -15.19 -18.35
N LEU A 517 -44.40 -16.42 -17.81
CA LEU A 517 -44.14 -16.72 -16.40
C LEU A 517 -42.64 -16.56 -16.09
N ALA A 518 -41.76 -17.13 -16.92
CA ALA A 518 -40.31 -17.00 -16.79
C ALA A 518 -39.88 -15.51 -16.80
N LEU A 519 -40.38 -14.75 -17.78
CA LEU A 519 -40.07 -13.33 -17.95
C LEU A 519 -40.54 -12.47 -16.78
N LYS A 520 -41.81 -12.57 -16.40
CA LYS A 520 -42.40 -11.66 -15.40
C LYS A 520 -42.14 -12.09 -13.96
N THR A 521 -42.09 -13.40 -13.72
CA THR A 521 -42.06 -13.95 -12.36
C THR A 521 -40.66 -14.43 -12.02
N HIS A 522 -40.11 -15.41 -12.74
CA HIS A 522 -38.82 -16.00 -12.37
C HIS A 522 -37.69 -14.97 -12.46
N VAL A 523 -37.53 -14.35 -13.63
CA VAL A 523 -36.48 -13.35 -13.86
C VAL A 523 -36.91 -11.98 -13.31
N GLY A 524 -38.12 -11.54 -13.65
CA GLY A 524 -38.65 -10.25 -13.22
C GLY A 524 -38.65 -10.04 -11.70
N MET A 525 -39.13 -11.02 -10.91
CA MET A 525 -39.10 -10.88 -9.44
C MET A 525 -37.70 -11.06 -8.86
N SER A 526 -36.82 -11.83 -9.51
CA SER A 526 -35.41 -11.93 -9.10
C SER A 526 -34.69 -10.58 -9.21
N ILE A 527 -34.90 -9.85 -10.31
CA ILE A 527 -34.39 -8.48 -10.49
C ILE A 527 -34.88 -7.58 -9.35
N GLN A 528 -36.18 -7.59 -9.07
CA GLN A 528 -36.75 -6.77 -7.99
C GLN A 528 -36.20 -7.16 -6.61
N THR A 529 -35.92 -8.45 -6.39
CA THR A 529 -35.30 -8.95 -5.16
C THR A 529 -33.88 -8.42 -4.99
N PHE A 530 -33.05 -8.45 -6.04
CA PHE A 530 -31.72 -7.85 -6.00
C PHE A 530 -31.79 -6.34 -5.74
N ARG A 531 -32.69 -5.61 -6.41
CA ARG A 531 -32.89 -4.17 -6.18
C ARG A 531 -33.31 -3.87 -4.74
N TYR A 532 -34.17 -4.70 -4.16
CA TYR A 532 -34.59 -4.58 -2.78
C TYR A 532 -33.40 -4.72 -1.83
N PHE A 533 -32.65 -5.83 -1.91
CA PHE A 533 -31.51 -6.09 -1.02
C PHE A 533 -30.31 -5.14 -1.23
N ALA A 534 -30.09 -4.65 -2.46
CA ALA A 534 -29.12 -3.60 -2.73
C ALA A 534 -29.40 -2.36 -1.86
N GLY A 535 -30.68 -1.96 -1.78
CA GLY A 535 -31.11 -0.84 -0.96
C GLY A 535 -31.07 -1.09 0.54
N TRP A 536 -30.96 -2.34 1.00
CA TRP A 536 -30.79 -2.66 2.41
C TRP A 536 -29.35 -2.52 2.89
N CYS A 537 -28.36 -2.56 1.98
CA CYS A 537 -26.95 -2.57 2.35
C CYS A 537 -26.58 -1.38 3.25
N ASP A 538 -27.13 -0.18 3.02
CA ASP A 538 -26.90 1.01 3.85
C ASP A 538 -28.07 1.33 4.81
N LYS A 539 -29.13 0.52 4.82
CA LYS A 539 -30.35 0.75 5.63
C LYS A 539 -30.56 -0.27 6.75
N ILE A 540 -29.82 -1.38 6.79
CA ILE A 540 -29.81 -2.26 7.97
C ILE A 540 -29.12 -1.52 9.12
N GLN A 541 -29.93 -0.94 10.01
CA GLN A 541 -29.48 -0.26 11.22
C GLN A 541 -29.50 -1.26 12.38
N GLY A 542 -28.31 -1.76 12.78
CA GLY A 542 -28.18 -2.53 14.01
C GLY A 542 -28.16 -1.62 15.25
N SER A 543 -27.55 -2.09 16.35
CA SER A 543 -27.17 -1.22 17.50
C SER A 543 -26.21 -0.11 17.08
N THR A 544 -25.57 -0.26 15.92
CA THR A 544 -24.70 0.71 15.26
C THR A 544 -25.26 1.06 13.89
N ILE A 545 -25.24 2.35 13.56
CA ILE A 545 -25.62 2.81 12.21
C ILE A 545 -24.35 2.73 11.36
N PRO A 546 -24.36 1.96 10.26
CA PRO A 546 -23.22 1.92 9.36
C PRO A 546 -23.09 3.29 8.69
N ILE A 547 -22.09 4.07 9.09
CA ILE A 547 -21.78 5.36 8.47
C ILE A 547 -20.51 5.26 7.64
N ASN A 548 -20.42 6.13 6.62
CA ASN A 548 -19.19 6.28 5.88
C ASN A 548 -18.09 6.84 6.79
N GLN A 549 -16.91 6.22 6.69
CA GLN A 549 -15.71 6.69 7.35
C GLN A 549 -15.28 8.02 6.74
N ALA A 550 -15.18 9.08 7.55
CA ALA A 550 -14.60 10.33 7.09
C ALA A 550 -13.08 10.17 7.12
N ARG A 551 -12.50 9.67 6.02
CA ARG A 551 -11.05 9.50 5.89
C ARG A 551 -10.32 10.80 6.27
N PRO A 552 -9.23 10.73 7.07
CA PRO A 552 -8.49 9.53 7.47
C PRO A 552 -9.06 8.82 8.72
N ASN A 553 -10.11 9.36 9.34
CA ASN A 553 -10.62 8.87 10.61
C ASN A 553 -11.55 7.67 10.44
N ARG A 554 -11.52 6.77 11.43
CA ARG A 554 -12.56 5.75 11.62
C ARG A 554 -13.61 6.28 12.60
N ASN A 555 -14.76 6.67 12.07
CA ASN A 555 -15.95 7.07 12.79
C ASN A 555 -16.78 5.83 13.18
N LEU A 556 -17.31 5.84 14.40
CA LEU A 556 -18.26 4.87 14.92
C LEU A 556 -19.55 5.60 15.28
N THR A 557 -20.67 5.17 14.72
CA THR A 557 -22.01 5.63 15.12
C THR A 557 -22.74 4.49 15.82
N PHE A 558 -23.18 4.74 17.05
CA PHE A 558 -23.96 3.79 17.82
C PHE A 558 -25.24 4.45 18.34
N THR A 559 -26.29 3.66 18.46
CA THR A 559 -27.57 4.09 18.98
C THR A 559 -27.55 3.92 20.50
N LYS A 560 -27.53 5.02 21.25
CA LYS A 560 -27.71 5.00 22.70
C LYS A 560 -29.21 4.88 23.02
N LYS A 561 -29.62 3.77 23.64
CA LYS A 561 -30.99 3.61 24.17
C LYS A 561 -31.05 4.25 25.55
N GLU A 562 -31.81 5.32 25.71
CA GLU A 562 -32.07 5.93 27.01
C GLU A 562 -33.50 5.58 27.46
N PRO A 563 -33.70 5.17 28.72
CA PRO A 563 -35.05 4.96 29.25
C PRO A 563 -35.79 6.30 29.28
N ILE A 564 -37.05 6.30 28.83
CA ILE A 564 -37.98 7.40 29.07
C ILE A 564 -38.65 7.10 30.41
N GLY A 565 -38.07 7.62 31.49
CA GLY A 565 -38.54 7.46 32.86
C GLY A 565 -37.91 8.49 33.77
#